data_AF-A0A0F3H065-F1
#
_entry.id   AF-A0A0F3H065-F1
#
_cell.length_a   1.000
_cell.length_b   1.000
_cell.length_c   1.000
_cell.angle_alpha   90.00
_cell.angle_beta   90.00
_cell.angle_gamma   90.00
#
_symmetry.space_group_name_H-M   'P 1'
#
loop_
_entity.id
_entity.type
_entity.pdbx_description
1 polymer ?
#
loop_
_entity_poly.entity_id
_entity_poly.type
_entity_poly.pdbx_seq_one_letter_code
_entity_poly.pdbx_strand_id
1 'polypeptide(L)'
;MVAVYSCGGGSGPGSPGSSNTGNIGGYVSITGISHSTPKGDKGDAWQIDMVQDICSGGSAEVWGDDIGNLTIALTSYDTKVPANTIFIQRYTVEYTQQIYELDLPPVKMFDLTTTAIVKPESTSTVNIVVMDAGTKQEYMKELNSGKYNPARLAPYLYDMKITIYGVDSLGNTFNVPVHRTVLLDDYNNC
;
A
#
# COMPACT_ATOMS: atom_id res chain seq x y z
N MET A 1 -10.40 30.33 18.73
CA MET A 1 -9.06 29.75 18.50
C MET A 1 -9.27 28.27 18.25
N VAL A 2 -9.24 27.84 16.99
CA VAL A 2 -9.51 26.45 16.61
C VAL A 2 -8.17 25.74 16.59
N ALA A 3 -7.96 24.82 17.53
CA ALA A 3 -6.77 23.98 17.56
C ALA A 3 -6.97 22.83 16.56
N VAL A 4 -6.33 22.94 15.40
CA VAL A 4 -6.17 21.83 14.46
C VAL A 4 -4.99 21.00 14.98
N TYR A 5 -5.29 19.84 15.56
CA TYR A 5 -4.25 18.89 15.92
C TYR A 5 -3.72 18.19 14.67
N SER A 6 -2.48 18.51 14.35
CA SER A 6 -1.61 17.79 13.42
C SER A 6 -1.48 16.33 13.89
N CYS A 7 -1.80 15.37 13.01
CA CYS A 7 -1.43 13.97 13.16
C CYS A 7 -0.20 13.71 12.28
N GLY A 8 0.98 13.71 12.90
CA GLY A 8 2.23 13.29 12.27
C GLY A 8 3.22 12.81 13.32
N GLY A 9 3.73 11.59 13.14
CA GLY A 9 4.96 11.11 13.77
C GLY A 9 4.79 10.30 15.06
N GLY A 10 4.70 8.98 14.94
CA GLY A 10 4.89 8.08 16.07
C GLY A 10 4.74 6.62 15.67
N SER A 11 5.81 5.85 15.85
CA SER A 11 5.84 4.39 15.75
C SER A 11 4.87 3.78 16.77
N GLY A 12 3.66 3.47 16.33
CA GLY A 12 2.59 2.91 17.15
C GLY A 12 1.41 2.45 16.27
N PRO A 13 0.55 1.52 16.76
CA PRO A 13 -0.51 0.94 15.96
C PRO A 13 -1.62 1.97 15.77
N GLY A 14 -1.60 2.67 14.63
CA GLY A 14 -2.57 3.73 14.36
C GLY A 14 -2.76 3.97 12.88
N SER A 15 -3.86 3.48 12.34
CA SER A 15 -4.58 4.16 11.27
C SER A 15 -6.05 4.23 11.68
N PRO A 16 -6.57 5.39 12.11
CA PRO A 16 -7.98 5.59 12.38
C PRO A 16 -8.68 5.89 11.05
N GLY A 17 -9.43 4.94 10.50
CA GLY A 17 -10.09 5.17 9.21
C GLY A 17 -11.17 4.18 8.81
N SER A 18 -11.61 3.29 9.70
CA SER A 18 -12.60 2.29 9.33
C SER A 18 -14.02 2.87 9.31
N SER A 19 -14.56 3.14 8.13
CA SER A 19 -15.99 3.45 8.01
C SER A 19 -16.81 2.16 8.22
N ASN A 20 -17.84 2.23 9.07
CA ASN A 20 -18.83 1.17 9.35
C ASN A 20 -18.39 -0.09 10.13
N THR A 21 -17.24 -0.08 10.82
CA THR A 21 -16.86 -1.22 11.69
C THR A 21 -17.79 -1.45 12.88
N GLY A 22 -18.58 -0.45 13.27
CA GLY A 22 -19.62 -0.60 14.30
C GLY A 22 -20.57 -1.77 14.06
N ASN A 23 -20.83 -2.10 12.79
CA ASN A 23 -21.82 -3.12 12.41
C ASN A 23 -21.25 -4.54 12.32
N ILE A 24 -19.92 -4.72 12.33
CA ILE A 24 -19.29 -6.05 12.27
C ILE A 24 -19.04 -6.66 13.66
N GLY A 25 -19.43 -5.95 14.73
CA GLY A 25 -19.24 -6.39 16.12
C GLY A 25 -17.81 -6.26 16.66
N GLY A 26 -16.92 -5.55 15.95
CA GLY A 26 -15.52 -5.41 16.33
C GLY A 26 -14.75 -4.33 15.56
N TYR A 27 -13.48 -4.17 15.91
CA TYR A 27 -12.49 -3.34 15.23
C TYR A 27 -11.68 -4.18 14.24
N VAL A 28 -11.61 -3.73 12.98
CA VAL A 28 -10.59 -4.21 12.05
C VAL A 28 -9.40 -3.26 12.14
N SER A 29 -8.22 -3.81 12.38
CA SER A 29 -6.98 -3.03 12.42
C SER A 29 -5.89 -3.71 11.59
N ILE A 30 -4.98 -2.90 11.05
CA ILE A 30 -3.80 -3.40 10.36
C ILE A 30 -2.65 -3.31 11.36
N THR A 31 -2.20 -4.47 11.83
CA THR A 31 -1.21 -4.60 12.91
C THR A 31 0.21 -4.74 12.39
N GLY A 32 0.36 -5.13 11.13
CA GLY A 32 1.64 -5.27 10.45
C GLY A 32 1.50 -4.88 8.99
N ILE A 33 2.54 -4.25 8.46
CA ILE A 33 2.68 -4.02 7.04
C ILE A 33 4.15 -4.13 6.68
N SER A 34 4.46 -4.93 5.68
CA SER A 34 5.81 -5.03 5.12
C SER A 34 5.78 -4.88 3.61
N HIS A 35 6.93 -4.51 3.05
CA HIS A 35 7.16 -4.33 1.63
C HIS A 35 8.26 -5.27 1.18
N SER A 36 8.04 -5.95 0.05
CA SER A 36 9.03 -6.82 -0.56
C SER A 36 9.17 -6.45 -2.03
N THR A 37 10.41 -6.41 -2.48
CA THR A 37 10.75 -6.34 -3.90
C THR A 37 11.33 -7.68 -4.34
N PRO A 38 11.54 -7.90 -5.65
CA PRO A 38 12.17 -9.12 -6.14
C PRO A 38 13.60 -9.33 -5.59
N LYS A 39 14.32 -8.26 -5.24
CA LYS A 39 15.64 -8.34 -4.59
C LYS A 39 15.56 -8.58 -3.07
N GLY A 40 14.36 -8.56 -2.49
CA GLY A 40 14.10 -8.84 -1.08
C GLY A 40 13.42 -7.69 -0.35
N ASP A 41 13.44 -7.75 0.97
CA ASP A 41 12.89 -6.71 1.85
C ASP A 41 13.75 -5.44 1.77
N LYS A 42 13.12 -4.32 1.40
CA LYS A 42 13.77 -2.99 1.33
C LYS A 42 13.54 -2.16 2.59
N GLY A 43 12.97 -2.75 3.64
CA GLY A 43 12.67 -2.10 4.90
C GLY A 43 11.54 -1.08 4.80
N ASP A 44 11.42 -0.24 5.83
CA ASP A 44 10.30 0.70 5.99
C ASP A 44 10.36 1.93 5.07
N ALA A 45 11.35 2.00 4.17
CA ALA A 45 11.49 3.11 3.24
C ALA A 45 10.62 2.96 1.98
N TRP A 46 10.00 1.79 1.74
CA TRP A 46 9.09 1.55 0.59
C TRP A 46 9.67 2.04 -0.74
N GLN A 47 10.89 1.60 -1.01
CA GLN A 47 11.70 1.96 -2.17
C GLN A 47 11.31 1.09 -3.36
N ILE A 48 10.68 1.70 -4.36
CA ILE A 48 10.23 1.01 -5.56
C ILE A 48 11.23 1.30 -6.68
N ASP A 49 11.87 0.24 -7.15
CA ASP A 49 12.84 0.30 -8.23
C ASP A 49 12.15 0.33 -9.60
N MET A 50 12.37 1.42 -10.33
CA MET A 50 11.61 1.74 -11.55
C MET A 50 12.32 1.30 -12.83
N VAL A 51 13.62 1.07 -12.78
CA VAL A 51 14.47 0.75 -13.93
C VAL A 51 14.94 -0.70 -13.80
N GLN A 52 15.05 -1.41 -14.93
CA GLN A 52 15.74 -2.70 -14.98
C GLN A 52 17.13 -2.49 -15.59
N ASP A 53 18.17 -2.51 -14.75
CA ASP A 53 19.56 -2.38 -15.13
C ASP A 53 20.19 -3.66 -15.69
N ILE A 54 21.31 -3.46 -16.39
CA ILE A 54 22.22 -4.51 -16.83
C ILE A 54 23.45 -4.47 -15.92
N CYS A 55 23.64 -5.52 -15.13
CA CYS A 55 24.75 -5.64 -14.21
C CYS A 55 26.08 -5.93 -14.92
N SER A 56 27.18 -5.74 -14.18
CA SER A 56 28.51 -6.10 -14.66
C SER A 56 28.55 -7.57 -15.10
N GLY A 57 28.80 -7.82 -16.39
CA GLY A 57 28.76 -9.15 -16.99
C GLY A 57 27.56 -9.41 -17.91
N GLY A 58 26.67 -8.42 -18.10
CA GLY A 58 25.58 -8.49 -19.08
C GLY A 58 24.32 -9.21 -18.57
N SER A 59 24.29 -9.61 -17.30
CA SER A 59 23.09 -10.15 -16.68
C SER A 59 22.12 -9.03 -16.30
N ALA A 60 20.83 -9.22 -16.57
CA ALA A 60 19.80 -8.33 -16.04
C ALA A 60 19.76 -8.41 -14.51
N GLU A 61 19.51 -7.28 -13.86
CA GLU A 61 19.30 -7.25 -12.42
C GLU A 61 18.00 -7.96 -12.00
N VAL A 62 17.88 -8.21 -10.70
CA VAL A 62 16.66 -8.78 -10.11
C VAL A 62 15.61 -7.66 -9.97
N TRP A 63 14.67 -7.66 -10.90
CA TRP A 63 13.64 -6.62 -11.04
C TRP A 63 12.26 -7.23 -11.37
N GLY A 64 11.18 -6.54 -11.03
CA GLY A 64 9.81 -7.04 -11.20
C GLY A 64 8.81 -6.37 -10.26
N ASP A 65 7.78 -7.11 -9.87
CA ASP A 65 6.65 -6.58 -9.08
C ASP A 65 7.03 -6.26 -7.62
N ASP A 66 6.52 -5.14 -7.13
CA ASP A 66 6.56 -4.77 -5.72
C ASP A 66 5.29 -5.24 -5.02
N ILE A 67 5.47 -5.97 -3.91
CA ILE A 67 4.39 -6.61 -3.16
C ILE A 67 4.40 -6.07 -1.73
N GLY A 68 3.22 -5.81 -1.20
CA GLY A 68 3.00 -5.51 0.21
C GLY A 68 2.33 -6.68 0.92
N ASN A 69 2.69 -6.93 2.17
CA ASN A 69 2.00 -7.90 3.02
C ASN A 69 1.35 -7.14 4.18
N LEU A 70 0.02 -7.23 4.28
CA LEU A 70 -0.76 -6.59 5.33
C LEU A 70 -1.24 -7.63 6.33
N THR A 71 -0.87 -7.50 7.60
CA THR A 71 -1.45 -8.30 8.69
C THR A 71 -2.68 -7.58 9.23
N ILE A 72 -3.85 -8.17 9.00
CA ILE A 72 -5.14 -7.67 9.44
C ILE A 72 -5.56 -8.43 10.69
N ALA A 73 -5.90 -7.70 11.75
CA ALA A 73 -6.47 -8.23 12.98
C ALA A 73 -7.94 -7.85 13.12
N LEU A 74 -8.74 -8.78 13.64
CA LEU A 74 -10.11 -8.55 14.04
C LEU A 74 -10.24 -8.70 15.55
N THR A 75 -10.60 -7.61 16.23
CA THR A 75 -10.79 -7.58 17.69
C THR A 75 -12.23 -7.23 18.02
N SER A 76 -12.89 -8.03 18.83
CA SER A 76 -14.29 -7.83 19.23
C SER A 76 -14.44 -6.64 20.17
N TYR A 77 -15.61 -5.98 20.14
CA TYR A 77 -15.91 -4.90 21.09
C TYR A 77 -16.07 -5.41 22.53
N ASP A 78 -16.67 -6.59 22.66
CA ASP A 78 -16.86 -7.29 23.93
C ASP A 78 -16.48 -8.76 23.72
N THR A 79 -15.69 -9.33 24.63
CA THR A 79 -15.31 -10.74 24.59
C THR A 79 -16.49 -11.70 24.78
N LYS A 80 -17.62 -11.20 25.32
CA LYS A 80 -18.86 -11.96 25.47
C LYS A 80 -19.72 -12.02 24.21
N VAL A 81 -19.56 -11.05 23.31
CA VAL A 81 -20.27 -10.98 22.02
C VAL A 81 -19.20 -10.86 20.93
N PRO A 82 -18.66 -11.99 20.46
CA PRO A 82 -17.56 -11.96 19.50
C PRO A 82 -17.99 -11.28 18.21
N ALA A 83 -17.04 -10.64 17.55
CA ALA A 83 -17.24 -10.08 16.22
C ALA A 83 -17.69 -11.15 15.21
N ASN A 84 -18.28 -10.72 14.10
CA ASN A 84 -18.54 -11.62 12.99
C ASN A 84 -17.24 -11.91 12.24
N THR A 85 -17.10 -13.13 11.72
CA THR A 85 -15.98 -13.43 10.80
C THR A 85 -16.09 -12.51 9.58
N ILE A 86 -14.95 -11.94 9.18
CA ILE A 86 -14.88 -11.05 8.03
C ILE A 86 -14.18 -11.71 6.85
N PHE A 87 -14.60 -11.30 5.65
CA PHE A 87 -14.07 -11.72 4.37
C PHE A 87 -13.53 -10.50 3.65
N ILE A 88 -12.22 -10.45 3.44
CA ILE A 88 -11.58 -9.47 2.57
C ILE A 88 -11.80 -9.92 1.14
N GLN A 89 -12.28 -9.00 0.29
CA GLN A 89 -12.72 -9.32 -1.07
C GLN A 89 -11.96 -8.55 -2.15
N ARG A 90 -11.51 -7.32 -1.85
CA ARG A 90 -10.76 -6.50 -2.79
C ARG A 90 -9.92 -5.48 -2.06
N TYR A 91 -8.93 -4.93 -2.76
CA TYR A 91 -8.15 -3.80 -2.29
C TYR A 91 -7.93 -2.81 -3.43
N THR A 92 -7.77 -1.55 -3.06
CA THR A 92 -7.27 -0.52 -3.98
C THR A 92 -5.92 0.00 -3.53
N VAL A 93 -5.07 0.36 -4.48
CA VAL A 93 -3.82 1.09 -4.25
C VAL A 93 -3.85 2.34 -5.13
N GLU A 94 -3.90 3.49 -4.47
CA GLU A 94 -3.98 4.82 -5.09
C GLU A 94 -2.69 5.57 -4.82
N TYR A 95 -2.22 6.35 -5.79
CA TYR A 95 -0.98 7.13 -5.70
C TYR A 95 -1.26 8.60 -5.94
N THR A 96 -0.77 9.46 -5.05
CA THR A 96 -0.86 10.91 -5.17
C THR A 96 0.54 11.50 -5.07
N GLN A 97 0.90 12.38 -5.98
CA GLN A 97 2.19 13.06 -5.94
C GLN A 97 2.27 13.96 -4.71
N GLN A 98 3.37 13.90 -3.96
CA GLN A 98 3.58 14.82 -2.83
C GLN A 98 3.93 16.24 -3.30
N ILE A 99 4.62 16.35 -4.44
CA ILE A 99 5.10 17.62 -4.99
C ILE A 99 4.50 17.80 -6.39
N TYR A 100 3.34 18.46 -6.45
CA TYR A 100 2.63 18.73 -7.72
C TYR A 100 3.41 19.61 -8.70
N GLU A 101 4.38 20.38 -8.21
CA GLU A 101 5.21 21.28 -9.02
C GLU A 101 6.20 20.54 -9.93
N LEU A 102 6.47 19.25 -9.66
CA LEU A 102 7.38 18.43 -10.44
C LEU A 102 6.76 17.89 -11.74
N ASP A 103 5.46 18.12 -11.97
CA ASP A 103 4.73 17.68 -13.17
C ASP A 103 5.10 16.24 -13.58
N LEU A 104 4.97 15.29 -12.64
CA LEU A 104 5.34 13.90 -12.86
C LEU A 104 4.21 13.12 -13.56
N PRO A 105 4.49 11.99 -14.21
CA PRO A 105 3.45 11.11 -14.70
C PRO A 105 2.50 10.64 -13.56
N PRO A 106 1.19 10.48 -13.83
CA PRO A 106 0.31 9.81 -12.90
C PRO A 106 0.67 8.32 -12.83
N VAL A 107 0.64 7.75 -11.62
CA VAL A 107 0.79 6.31 -11.43
C VAL A 107 -0.59 5.66 -11.50
N LYS A 108 -0.69 4.54 -12.20
CA LYS A 108 -1.94 3.80 -12.38
C LYS A 108 -2.47 3.28 -11.03
N MET A 109 -3.76 3.47 -10.79
CA MET A 109 -4.46 2.89 -9.64
C MET A 109 -4.67 1.39 -9.85
N PHE A 110 -4.48 0.61 -8.78
CA PHE A 110 -4.88 -0.79 -8.72
C PHE A 110 -6.23 -0.92 -8.01
N ASP A 111 -7.14 -1.70 -8.59
CA ASP A 111 -8.37 -2.20 -7.93
C ASP A 111 -8.44 -3.70 -8.25
N LEU A 112 -8.04 -4.51 -7.27
CA LEU A 112 -7.79 -5.94 -7.46
C LEU A 112 -8.56 -6.75 -6.43
N THR A 113 -9.07 -7.90 -6.86
CA THR A 113 -9.73 -8.88 -5.99
C THR A 113 -8.68 -9.61 -5.14
N THR A 114 -9.00 -9.81 -3.87
CA THR A 114 -8.20 -10.65 -2.96
C THR A 114 -9.15 -11.42 -2.06
N THR A 115 -8.72 -12.56 -1.53
CA THR A 115 -9.55 -13.37 -0.64
C THR A 115 -8.79 -13.72 0.61
N ALA A 116 -9.22 -13.16 1.74
CA ALA A 116 -8.71 -13.55 3.04
C ALA A 116 -9.86 -13.62 4.05
N ILE A 117 -9.78 -14.60 4.94
CA ILE A 117 -10.73 -14.77 6.03
C ILE A 117 -10.03 -14.38 7.32
N VAL A 118 -10.69 -13.54 8.12
CA VAL A 118 -10.21 -13.18 9.46
C VAL A 118 -11.27 -13.54 10.48
N LYS A 119 -10.94 -14.45 11.38
CA LYS A 119 -11.82 -14.85 12.48
C LYS A 119 -11.67 -13.86 13.64
N PRO A 120 -12.66 -13.78 14.55
CA PRO A 120 -12.54 -12.97 15.75
C PRO A 120 -11.31 -13.34 16.58
N GLU A 121 -10.65 -12.35 17.16
CA GLU A 121 -9.42 -12.48 17.94
C GLU A 121 -8.26 -13.18 17.20
N SER A 122 -8.25 -13.05 15.87
CA SER A 122 -7.22 -13.65 15.02
C SER A 122 -6.67 -12.65 14.02
N THR A 123 -5.54 -13.03 13.43
CA THR A 123 -4.87 -12.26 12.37
C THR A 123 -4.83 -13.06 11.08
N SER A 124 -4.90 -12.35 9.95
CA SER A 124 -4.69 -12.93 8.62
C SER A 124 -3.80 -12.02 7.78
N THR A 125 -3.01 -12.61 6.89
CA THR A 125 -2.14 -11.85 5.99
C THR A 125 -2.80 -11.71 4.63
N VAL A 126 -2.83 -10.48 4.12
CA VAL A 126 -3.29 -10.14 2.78
C VAL A 126 -2.10 -9.66 1.97
N ASN A 127 -1.82 -10.35 0.88
CA ASN A 127 -0.79 -9.94 -0.07
C ASN A 127 -1.42 -8.97 -1.08
N ILE A 128 -0.75 -7.85 -1.32
CA ILE A 128 -1.18 -6.81 -2.24
C ILE A 128 -0.09 -6.54 -3.26
N VAL A 129 -0.47 -6.28 -4.51
CA VAL A 129 0.45 -5.72 -5.48
C VAL A 129 0.49 -4.22 -5.25
N VAL A 130 1.66 -3.71 -4.92
CA VAL A 130 1.92 -2.28 -4.76
C VAL A 130 2.11 -1.70 -6.15
N MET A 131 3.09 -2.19 -6.89
CA MET A 131 3.33 -1.75 -8.26
C MET A 131 3.85 -2.91 -9.10
N ASP A 132 3.15 -3.23 -10.19
CA ASP A 132 3.59 -4.27 -11.13
C ASP A 132 4.66 -3.74 -12.10
N ALA A 133 5.44 -4.68 -12.65
CA ALA A 133 6.48 -4.42 -13.63
C ALA A 133 6.00 -3.65 -14.88
N GLY A 134 4.80 -3.95 -15.38
CA GLY A 134 4.21 -3.25 -16.53
C GLY A 134 3.92 -1.79 -16.21
N THR A 135 3.35 -1.50 -15.05
CA THR A 135 3.10 -0.13 -14.57
C THR A 135 4.40 0.65 -14.42
N LYS A 136 5.49 0.02 -13.94
CA LYS A 136 6.82 0.64 -13.88
C LYS A 136 7.34 1.01 -15.28
N GLN A 137 7.23 0.09 -16.24
CA GLN A 137 7.66 0.33 -17.63
C GLN A 137 6.84 1.45 -18.28
N GLU A 138 5.53 1.46 -18.10
CA GLU A 138 4.65 2.52 -18.59
C GLU A 138 5.02 3.88 -18.00
N TYR A 139 5.26 3.94 -16.68
CA TYR A 139 5.68 5.15 -16.00
C TYR A 139 7.01 5.69 -16.56
N MET A 140 8.02 4.83 -16.70
CA MET A 140 9.32 5.24 -17.25
C MET A 140 9.23 5.65 -18.72
N LYS A 141 8.36 5.02 -19.50
CA LYS A 141 8.09 5.44 -20.88
C LYS A 141 7.47 6.82 -20.94
N GLU A 142 6.48 7.11 -20.10
CA GLU A 142 5.85 8.43 -20.00
C GLU A 142 6.86 9.48 -19.53
N LEU A 143 7.68 9.17 -18.53
CA LEU A 143 8.73 10.06 -18.03
C LEU A 143 9.74 10.42 -19.13
N ASN A 144 10.16 9.43 -19.93
CA ASN A 144 11.10 9.60 -21.04
C ASN A 144 10.47 10.19 -22.32
N SER A 145 9.15 10.36 -22.37
CA SER A 145 8.47 10.93 -23.54
C SER A 145 8.72 12.44 -23.72
N GLY A 146 9.23 13.11 -22.68
CA GLY A 146 9.42 14.57 -22.65
C GLY A 146 8.12 15.36 -22.46
N LYS A 147 6.99 14.68 -22.26
CA LYS A 147 5.70 15.31 -21.93
C LYS A 147 5.68 15.92 -20.52
N TYR A 148 6.43 15.30 -19.61
CA TYR A 148 6.59 15.69 -18.23
C TYR A 148 7.96 16.34 -18.04
N ASN A 149 8.06 17.31 -17.13
CA ASN A 149 9.32 17.96 -16.81
C ASN A 149 9.74 17.59 -15.38
N PRO A 150 10.21 16.34 -15.15
CA PRO A 150 10.81 16.02 -13.88
C PRO A 150 12.04 16.92 -13.72
N ALA A 151 11.96 17.92 -12.86
CA ALA A 151 13.20 18.45 -12.29
C ALA A 151 13.95 17.22 -11.75
N ARG A 152 15.25 17.09 -12.05
CA ARG A 152 16.11 15.89 -11.85
C ARG A 152 16.24 15.36 -10.40
N LEU A 153 15.29 15.65 -9.53
CA LEU A 153 15.23 15.23 -8.14
C LEU A 153 14.49 13.88 -8.08
N ALA A 154 15.18 12.81 -8.49
CA ALA A 154 14.87 11.49 -7.99
C ALA A 154 15.55 11.33 -6.61
N PRO A 155 14.93 10.64 -5.64
CA PRO A 155 13.73 9.82 -5.74
C PRO A 155 12.43 10.65 -5.82
N TYR A 156 11.47 10.18 -6.62
CA TYR A 156 10.14 10.79 -6.72
C TYR A 156 9.23 10.31 -5.58
N LEU A 157 8.64 11.26 -4.85
CA LEU A 157 7.83 10.98 -3.66
C LEU A 157 6.34 10.93 -3.98
N TYR A 158 5.70 9.82 -3.63
CA TYR A 158 4.25 9.63 -3.74
C TYR A 158 3.65 9.23 -2.39
N ASP A 159 2.50 9.81 -2.08
CA ASP A 159 1.59 9.28 -1.07
C ASP A 159 0.81 8.12 -1.67
N MET A 160 1.00 6.94 -1.11
CA MET A 160 0.26 5.74 -1.42
C MET A 160 -0.85 5.54 -0.40
N LYS A 161 -2.07 5.37 -0.89
CA LYS A 161 -3.23 4.98 -0.08
C LYS A 161 -3.69 3.60 -0.50
N ILE A 162 -3.55 2.65 0.42
CA ILE A 162 -4.09 1.30 0.28
C ILE A 162 -5.44 1.26 0.98
N THR A 163 -6.50 0.83 0.31
CA THR A 163 -7.81 0.63 0.94
C THR A 163 -8.22 -0.82 0.82
N ILE A 164 -8.38 -1.50 1.95
CA ILE A 164 -8.92 -2.86 2.01
C ILE A 164 -10.44 -2.80 2.12
N TYR A 165 -11.15 -3.62 1.35
CA TYR A 165 -12.60 -3.74 1.41
C TYR A 165 -12.99 -5.17 1.77
N GLY A 166 -14.01 -5.28 2.63
CA GLY A 166 -14.53 -6.57 3.02
C GLY A 166 -16.00 -6.52 3.43
N VAL A 167 -16.49 -7.70 3.75
CA VAL A 167 -17.84 -7.96 4.24
C VAL A 167 -17.79 -8.91 5.43
N ASP A 168 -18.69 -8.78 6.39
CA ASP A 168 -18.84 -9.78 7.45
C ASP A 168 -19.75 -10.95 7.02
N SER A 169 -19.86 -11.97 7.87
CA SER A 169 -20.75 -13.12 7.64
C SER A 169 -22.24 -12.77 7.57
N LEU A 170 -22.64 -11.55 7.92
CA LEU A 170 -24.01 -11.07 7.88
C LEU A 170 -24.27 -10.12 6.69
N GLY A 171 -23.27 -9.83 5.87
CA GLY A 171 -23.38 -8.95 4.70
C GLY A 171 -23.05 -7.48 4.97
N ASN A 172 -22.60 -7.11 6.17
CA ASN A 172 -22.18 -5.75 6.49
C ASN A 172 -20.82 -5.45 5.84
N THR A 173 -20.76 -4.37 5.06
CA THR A 173 -19.53 -3.94 4.38
C THR A 173 -18.70 -3.01 5.24
N PHE A 174 -17.38 -3.09 5.08
CA PHE A 174 -16.42 -2.19 5.71
C PHE A 174 -15.25 -1.91 4.77
N ASN A 175 -14.50 -0.87 5.08
CA ASN A 175 -13.20 -0.64 4.48
C ASN A 175 -12.20 -0.10 5.50
N VAL A 176 -10.91 -0.31 5.23
CA VAL A 176 -9.80 0.14 6.08
C VAL A 176 -8.72 0.78 5.21
N PRO A 177 -8.50 2.11 5.31
CA PRO A 177 -7.43 2.79 4.61
C PRO A 177 -6.11 2.75 5.40
N VAL A 178 -5.01 2.64 4.66
CA VAL A 178 -3.63 2.78 5.14
C VAL A 178 -2.90 3.74 4.22
N HIS A 179 -2.17 4.68 4.82
CA HIS A 179 -1.34 5.62 4.10
C HIS A 179 0.14 5.28 4.30
N ARG A 180 0.91 5.36 3.22
CA ARG A 180 2.37 5.23 3.21
C ARG A 180 2.94 6.23 2.23
N THR A 181 4.20 6.60 2.43
CA THR A 181 4.98 7.31 1.42
C THR A 181 5.84 6.28 0.72
N VAL A 182 5.91 6.35 -0.61
CA VAL A 182 6.78 5.50 -1.43
C VAL A 182 7.76 6.37 -2.20
N LEU A 183 8.95 5.82 -2.44
CA LEU A 183 10.03 6.48 -3.17
C LEU A 183 10.28 5.73 -4.47
N LEU A 184 9.98 6.37 -5.60
CA LEU A 184 10.23 5.82 -6.93
C LEU A 184 11.57 6.32 -7.45
N ASP A 185 12.52 5.41 -7.67
CA ASP A 185 13.86 5.74 -8.19
C ASP A 185 14.47 4.56 -8.95
N ASP A 186 15.64 4.78 -9.53
CA ASP A 186 16.58 3.75 -9.94
C ASP A 186 17.48 3.40 -8.75
N TYR A 187 17.30 2.20 -8.20
CA TYR A 187 18.04 1.75 -7.02
C TYR A 187 19.26 0.87 -7.35
N ASN A 188 19.61 0.69 -8.63
CA ASN A 188 20.69 -0.18 -9.11
C ASN A 188 20.82 -1.47 -8.29
N ASN A 189 19.91 -2.38 -8.56
CA ASN A 189 19.75 -3.66 -7.89
C ASN A 189 20.68 -4.77 -8.44
N CYS A 190 21.77 -4.38 -9.08
CA CYS A 190 23.00 -5.18 -9.13
C CYS A 190 23.67 -5.29 -7.74
#